data_AF-A0A4R9BVF4-F1
#
_entry.id   AF-A0A4R9BVF4-F1
#
_cell.length_a   1.000
_cell.length_b   1.000
_cell.length_c   1.000
_cell.angle_alpha   90.00
_cell.angle_beta   90.00
_cell.angle_gamma   90.00
#
_symmetry.space_group_name_H-M   'P 1'
#
loop_
_entity.id
_entity.type
_entity.pdbx_description
1 polymer ?
#
loop_
_entity_poly.entity_id
_entity_poly.type
_entity_poly.pdbx_seq_one_letter_code
_entity_poly.pdbx_strand_id
1 'polypeptide(L)' 'MAAKGMYVVIQIVLKEKFLGTGSGNLTELENAINSQAALGYRLHTITTAASGSKGFGGGDRVQATMVFERIA' A
#
# COMPACT_ATOMS: atom_id res chain seq x y z
N MET A 1 3.03 -13.84 -9.88
CA MET A 1 2.15 -13.50 -11.01
C MET A 1 0.75 -13.27 -10.45
N ALA A 2 0.28 -12.03 -10.38
CA ALA A 2 -1.11 -11.76 -9.99
C ALA A 2 -2.03 -12.25 -11.12
N ALA A 3 -3.05 -13.03 -10.77
CA ALA A 3 -4.04 -13.52 -11.72
C ALA A 3 -4.68 -12.34 -12.47
N LYS A 4 -4.79 -12.45 -13.80
CA LYS A 4 -5.45 -11.45 -14.66
C LYS A 4 -6.98 -11.58 -14.51
N GLY A 5 -7.48 -11.27 -13.31
CA GLY A 5 -8.90 -11.27 -12.97
C GLY A 5 -9.50 -9.87 -13.01
N MET A 6 -10.81 -9.75 -12.77
CA MET A 6 -11.47 -8.44 -12.66
C MET A 6 -10.93 -7.59 -11.51
N TYR A 7 -10.38 -8.23 -10.46
CA TYR A 7 -9.84 -7.55 -9.30
C TYR A 7 -8.39 -7.95 -9.03
N VAL A 8 -7.59 -6.98 -8.59
CA VAL A 8 -6.21 -7.16 -8.12
C VAL A 8 -6.13 -6.61 -6.69
N VAL A 9 -5.54 -7.38 -5.78
CA VAL A 9 -5.32 -6.96 -4.39
C VAL A 9 -3.83 -6.79 -4.15
N ILE A 10 -3.44 -5.63 -3.61
CA ILE A 10 -2.06 -5.31 -3.28
C ILE A 10 -1.99 -4.88 -1.82
N GLN A 11 -0.99 -5.38 -1.11
CA GLN A 11 -0.74 -5.04 0.27
C GLN A 11 0.66 -4.43 0.41
N ILE A 12 0.75 -3.29 1.09
CA ILE A 12 2.01 -2.59 1.38
C ILE A 12 2.09 -2.31 2.87
N VAL A 13 3.27 -2.48 3.45
CA VAL A 13 3.54 -2.13 4.85
C VAL A 13 4.35 -0.83 4.87
N LEU A 14 3.70 0.24 5.29
CA LEU A 14 4.31 1.54 5.55
C LEU A 14 5.01 1.50 6.90
N LYS A 15 6.28 1.91 6.92
CA LYS A 15 7.09 2.05 8.13
C LYS A 15 7.32 3.53 8.41
N GLU A 16 7.31 3.90 9.68
CA GLU A 16 7.81 5.22 10.09
C GLU A 16 9.26 5.44 9.62
N LYS A 17 9.57 6.69 9.25
CA LYS A 17 10.97 7.08 9.04
C LYS A 17 11.72 6.95 10.36
N PHE A 18 12.92 6.37 10.31
CA PHE A 18 13.84 6.31 11.44
C PHE A 18 14.32 7.71 11.89
N LEU A 19 14.22 8.75 11.04
CA LEU A 19 14.54 10.14 11.34
C LEU A 19 13.61 11.10 10.57
N GLY A 20 12.85 11.92 11.30
CA GLY A 20 11.93 12.94 10.77
C GLY A 20 10.44 12.55 10.78
N THR A 21 9.55 13.52 10.56
CA THR A 21 8.11 13.29 10.42
C THR A 21 7.78 12.81 9.00
N GLY A 22 7.27 11.58 8.85
CA GLY A 22 6.81 11.03 7.57
C GLY A 22 6.95 9.50 7.46
N SER A 23 6.16 8.87 6.60
CA SER A 23 6.30 7.45 6.28
C SER A 23 7.42 7.26 5.24
N GLY A 24 8.34 6.32 5.49
CA GLY A 24 9.47 6.03 4.59
C GLY A 24 9.06 5.43 3.24
N ASN A 25 7.82 4.96 3.12
CA ASN A 25 7.36 4.13 2.00
C ASN A 25 6.15 4.73 1.25
N LEU A 26 5.87 6.04 1.37
CA LEU A 26 4.79 6.67 0.58
C LEU A 26 5.03 6.56 -0.93
N THR A 27 6.29 6.64 -1.36
CA THR A 27 6.69 6.41 -2.76
C THR A 27 6.37 4.99 -3.22
N GLU A 28 6.45 3.99 -2.33
CA GLU A 28 6.09 2.60 -2.68
C GLU A 28 4.58 2.45 -2.91
N LEU A 29 3.77 3.13 -2.07
CA LEU A 29 2.32 3.19 -2.24
C LEU A 29 1.94 3.85 -3.57
N GLU A 30 2.54 5.00 -3.86
CA GLU A 30 2.33 5.72 -5.12
C GLU A 30 2.73 4.88 -6.34
N ASN A 31 3.90 4.24 -6.29
CA ASN A 31 4.39 3.38 -7.38
C ASN A 31 3.45 2.20 -7.65
N ALA A 32 2.90 1.58 -6.60
CA ALA A 32 1.96 0.48 -6.76
C ALA A 32 0.64 0.93 -7.41
N ILE A 33 0.11 2.08 -6.98
CA ILE A 33 -1.11 2.67 -7.56
C ILE A 33 -0.86 3.00 -9.05
N ASN A 34 0.24 3.69 -9.36
CA ASN A 34 0.60 4.06 -10.73
C ASN A 34 0.80 2.82 -11.62
N SER A 35 1.41 1.76 -11.08
CA SER A 35 1.61 0.51 -11.82
C SER A 35 0.30 -0.17 -12.18
N GLN A 36 -0.68 -0.19 -11.27
CA GLN A 36 -2.01 -0.76 -11.58
C GLN A 36 -2.80 0.13 -12.55
N ALA A 37 -2.71 1.45 -12.40
CA ALA A 37 -3.31 2.40 -13.33
C ALA A 37 -2.78 2.22 -14.76
N ALA A 38 -1.46 2.07 -14.93
CA ALA A 38 -0.83 1.81 -16.23
C ALA A 38 -1.29 0.48 -16.87
N LEU A 39 -1.70 -0.50 -16.05
CA LEU A 39 -2.24 -1.77 -16.50
C LEU A 39 -3.75 -1.75 -16.78
N GLY A 40 -4.39 -0.56 -16.68
CA GLY A 40 -5.82 -0.38 -16.92
C GLY A 40 -6.70 -0.78 -15.74
N TYR A 41 -6.19 -0.77 -14.51
CA TYR A 41 -6.99 -0.95 -13.31
C TYR A 41 -7.23 0.38 -12.58
N ARG A 42 -8.39 0.50 -11.96
CA ARG A 42 -8.78 1.64 -11.12
C ARG A 42 -8.74 1.22 -9.66
N LEU A 43 -8.20 2.07 -8.79
CA LEU A 43 -8.31 1.84 -7.35
C LEU A 43 -9.79 1.87 -6.94
N HIS A 44 -10.31 0.76 -6.45
CA HIS A 44 -11.69 0.61 -6.01
C HIS A 44 -11.82 0.96 -4.52
N THR A 45 -10.89 0.47 -3.69
CA THR A 45 -10.89 0.72 -2.26
C THR A 45 -9.48 0.60 -1.69
N ILE A 46 -9.21 1.38 -0.66
CA ILE A 46 -8.02 1.25 0.19
C ILE A 46 -8.47 1.16 1.64
N THR A 47 -7.89 0.22 2.39
CA THR A 47 -8.05 0.12 3.84
C THR A 47 -6.68 0.16 4.49
N THR A 48 -6.60 0.81 5.65
CA THR A 48 -5.38 0.86 6.45
C THR A 48 -5.62 0.21 7.80
N ALA A 49 -4.64 -0.56 8.26
CA ALA A 49 -4.60 -1.13 9.60
C ALA A 49 -3.30 -0.71 10.28
N ALA A 50 -3.40 -0.06 11.43
CA ALA A 50 -2.24 0.24 12.25
C ALA A 50 -1.87 -1.01 13.07
N SER A 51 -0.66 -1.52 12.89
CA SER A 51 -0.04 -2.44 13.83
C SER A 51 0.70 -1.58 14.85
N GLY A 52 0.18 -1.48 16.07
CA GLY A 52 0.76 -0.66 17.13
C GLY A 52 2.27 -0.88 17.33
N SER A 53 2.96 0.18 17.75
CA SER A 53 4.41 0.21 18.01
C SER A 53 4.84 -0.91 18.95
N LYS A 54 5.78 -1.73 18.46
CA LYS A 54 6.49 -2.69 19.32
C LYS A 54 7.70 -1.99 19.95
N GLY A 55 7.46 -1.05 20.87
CA GLY A 55 8.47 -0.57 21.83
C GLY A 55 9.84 -0.13 21.27
N PHE A 56 10.80 0.02 22.19
CA PHE A 56 12.08 0.72 22.02
C PHE A 56 12.88 0.26 20.78
N GLY A 57 12.75 0.99 19.67
CA GLY A 57 13.50 0.76 18.42
C GLY A 57 12.69 0.27 17.22
N GLY A 58 11.37 0.06 17.34
CA GLY A 58 10.52 -0.41 16.23
C GLY A 58 9.31 0.48 16.00
N GLY A 59 9.46 1.49 15.15
CA GLY A 59 8.42 2.47 14.81
C GLY A 59 7.10 1.85 14.31
N ASP A 60 6.06 2.68 14.30
CA ASP A 60 4.71 2.32 13.89
C ASP A 60 4.71 1.74 12.48
N ARG A 61 3.89 0.71 12.29
CA ARG A 61 3.68 0.05 11.00
C ARG A 61 2.22 0.22 10.61
N VAL A 62 1.99 0.87 9.48
CA VAL A 62 0.66 0.96 8.88
C VAL A 62 0.62 0.02 7.69
N GLN A 63 -0.27 -0.95 7.71
CA GLN A 63 -0.51 -1.82 6.58
C GLN A 63 -1.62 -1.23 5.73
N ALA A 64 -1.36 -0.98 4.46
CA ALA A 64 -2.34 -0.56 3.48
C ALA A 64 -2.69 -1.74 2.57
N THR A 65 -3.98 -2.05 2.47
CA THR A 65 -4.52 -3.03 1.53
C THR A 65 -5.35 -2.28 0.49
N MET A 66 -4.99 -2.44 -0.78
CA MET A 66 -5.63 -1.79 -1.91
C MET A 66 -6.27 -2.85 -2.80
N VAL A 67 -7.52 -2.61 -3.17
CA VAL A 67 -8.26 -3.39 -4.16
C VAL A 67 -8.41 -2.55 -5.42
N PHE A 68 -7.96 -3.09 -6.53
CA PHE A 68 -8.08 -2.49 -7.85
C PHE A 68 -9.06 -3.30 -8.69
N GLU A 69 -9.85 -2.60 -9.49
CA GLU A 69 -10.82 -3.19 -10.41
C GLU A 69 -10.43 -2.86 -11.86
N ARG A 70 -10.54 -3.84 -12.75
CA ARG A 70 -10.20 -3.67 -14.16
C ARG A 70 -11.17 -2.69 -14.81
N ILE A 71 -10.64 -1.69 -15.49
CA ILE A 71 -11.42 -0.84 -16.37
C ILE A 71 -11.73 -1.68 -17.61
N ALA A 72 -13.02 -1.93 -17.86
CA ALA A 72 -13.49 -2.71 -19.00
C ALA A 72 -13.10 -2.05 -20.33
#